data_AF-A0A3N5VLN0-F1
#
_entry.id   AF-A0A3N5VLN0-F1
#
_cell.length_a   1.000
_cell.length_b   1.000
_cell.length_c   1.000
_cell.angle_alpha   90.00
_cell.angle_beta   90.00
_cell.angle_gamma   90.00
#
_symmetry.space_group_name_H-M   'P 1'
#
loop_
_entity.id
_entity.type
_entity.pdbx_description
1 polymer ?
#
loop_
_entity_poly.entity_id
_entity_poly.type
_entity_poly.pdbx_seq_one_letter_code
_entity_poly.pdbx_strand_id
1 'polypeptide(L)'
;MTQAQPQFQCLLFRIGSIAFVAGMIIAIVSTTIHPSTEDPSNHPIVFAEYADDDSWIAVHIGQFAGGIMVFAGGFVALFRLLVQSGSSIASILAWIGLAVAIMTASAIAVLQAVDGIALKMAVDSWVAAPPEEKAITFRIAEGIRFIEYGTNSIFRILQGTLAIIFGVAIVKSNILSKWIGGAGVVIGAVTIYAGLEVAYLGFGGLTTIIGVSMIIYFIWVGILGGLMWRKSMSKGL
;
A
#
# COMPACT_ATOMS: atom_id res chain seq x y z
N MET A 1 -13.94 31.30 2.53
CA MET A 1 -13.92 29.83 2.43
C MET A 1 -15.33 29.34 2.67
N THR A 2 -16.02 28.88 1.63
CA THR A 2 -17.38 28.34 1.75
C THR A 2 -17.31 27.01 2.51
N GLN A 3 -18.00 26.92 3.65
CA GLN A 3 -18.18 25.65 4.35
C GLN A 3 -18.81 24.66 3.37
N ALA A 4 -18.18 23.50 3.18
CA ALA A 4 -18.77 22.45 2.35
C ALA A 4 -20.13 22.06 2.95
N GLN A 5 -21.17 21.95 2.11
CA GLN A 5 -22.48 21.58 2.60
C GLN A 5 -22.43 20.21 3.29
N PRO A 6 -23.15 20.00 4.42
CA PRO A 6 -23.13 18.74 5.19
C PRO A 6 -23.28 17.46 4.36
N GLN A 7 -24.07 17.51 3.29
CA GLN A 7 -24.27 16.40 2.36
C GLN A 7 -22.99 15.99 1.61
N PHE A 8 -22.16 16.97 1.23
CA PHE A 8 -20.88 16.72 0.55
C PHE A 8 -19.86 16.04 1.48
N GLN A 9 -19.81 16.45 2.75
CA GLN A 9 -18.93 15.82 3.74
C GLN A 9 -19.35 14.38 4.04
N CYS A 10 -20.66 14.13 4.17
CA CYS A 10 -21.20 12.78 4.31
C CYS A 10 -20.79 11.87 3.13
N LEU A 11 -20.89 12.40 1.90
CA LEU A 11 -20.46 11.66 0.70
C LEU A 11 -18.95 11.36 0.71
N LEU A 12 -18.11 12.33 1.08
CA LEU A 12 -16.65 12.12 1.19
C LEU A 12 -16.31 11.04 2.22
N PHE A 13 -16.98 11.01 3.37
CA PHE A 13 -16.80 9.96 4.35
C PHE A 13 -17.17 8.58 3.80
N ARG A 14 -18.27 8.45 3.06
CA ARG A 14 -18.68 7.17 2.44
C ARG A 14 -17.70 6.71 1.38
N ILE A 15 -17.34 7.59 0.44
CA ILE A 15 -16.41 7.25 -0.64
C ILE A 15 -15.05 6.84 -0.05
N GLY A 16 -14.51 7.62 0.90
CA GLY A 16 -13.25 7.28 1.54
C GLY A 16 -13.30 5.98 2.33
N SER A 17 -14.43 5.72 3.02
CA SER A 17 -14.65 4.45 3.72
C SER A 17 -14.67 3.26 2.77
N ILE A 18 -15.47 3.32 1.71
CA ILE A 18 -15.56 2.26 0.70
C ILE A 18 -14.18 2.02 0.07
N ALA A 19 -13.49 3.09 -0.30
CA ALA A 19 -12.16 3.01 -0.91
C ALA A 19 -11.14 2.34 0.01
N PHE A 20 -11.10 2.72 1.29
CA PHE A 20 -10.22 2.07 2.28
C PHE A 20 -10.57 0.61 2.52
N VAL A 21 -11.84 0.31 2.79
CA VAL A 21 -12.26 -1.05 3.17
C VAL A 21 -12.17 -2.00 1.99
N ALA A 22 -12.76 -1.64 0.84
CA ALA A 22 -12.72 -2.50 -0.34
C ALA A 22 -11.29 -2.62 -0.89
N GLY A 23 -10.52 -1.51 -0.92
CA GLY A 23 -9.12 -1.55 -1.35
C GLY A 23 -8.26 -2.46 -0.46
N MET A 24 -8.42 -2.37 0.86
CA MET A 24 -7.76 -3.25 1.82
C MET A 24 -8.17 -4.71 1.61
N ILE A 25 -9.46 -5.02 1.46
CA ILE A 25 -9.95 -6.39 1.24
C ILE A 25 -9.36 -6.96 -0.06
N ILE A 26 -9.40 -6.21 -1.15
CA ILE A 26 -8.82 -6.64 -2.43
C ILE A 26 -7.32 -6.93 -2.27
N ALA A 27 -6.58 -6.04 -1.61
CA ALA A 27 -5.15 -6.23 -1.38
C ALA A 27 -4.85 -7.46 -0.50
N ILE A 28 -5.60 -7.67 0.58
CA ILE A 28 -5.46 -8.83 1.46
C ILE A 28 -5.75 -10.13 0.71
N VAL A 29 -6.89 -10.20 0.01
CA VAL A 29 -7.29 -11.39 -0.74
C VAL A 29 -6.23 -11.71 -1.79
N SER A 30 -5.81 -10.72 -2.57
CA SER A 30 -4.78 -10.88 -3.61
C SER A 30 -3.46 -11.36 -3.02
N THR A 31 -3.05 -10.84 -1.85
CA THR A 31 -1.82 -11.27 -1.18
C THR A 31 -1.94 -12.65 -0.55
N THR A 32 -3.14 -13.06 -0.15
CA THR A 32 -3.38 -14.39 0.44
C THR A 32 -3.31 -15.49 -0.61
N ILE A 33 -3.72 -15.19 -1.85
CA ILE A 33 -3.65 -16.12 -2.98
C ILE A 33 -2.36 -15.95 -3.82
N HIS A 34 -1.47 -15.04 -3.42
CA HIS A 34 -0.18 -14.82 -4.07
C HIS A 34 0.78 -15.98 -3.74
N PRO A 35 1.42 -16.61 -4.74
CA PRO A 35 2.30 -17.74 -4.49
C PRO A 35 3.56 -17.26 -3.75
N SER A 36 3.73 -17.81 -2.55
CA SER A 36 4.72 -17.36 -1.56
C SER A 36 5.11 -18.48 -0.59
N THR A 37 5.14 -19.71 -1.10
CA THR A 37 5.46 -20.90 -0.29
C THR A 37 6.96 -21.10 -0.13
N GLU A 38 7.74 -20.58 -1.08
CA GLU A 38 9.19 -20.71 -1.12
C GLU A 38 9.91 -19.51 -0.49
N ASP A 39 11.16 -19.73 -0.07
CA ASP A 39 12.00 -18.66 0.47
C ASP A 39 12.27 -17.60 -0.62
N PRO A 40 11.84 -16.33 -0.44
CA PRO A 40 12.01 -15.31 -1.46
C PRO A 40 13.49 -14.95 -1.73
N SER A 41 14.42 -15.36 -0.86
CA SER A 41 15.86 -15.19 -1.08
C SER A 41 16.47 -16.32 -1.93
N ASN A 42 15.76 -17.43 -2.12
CA ASN A 42 16.19 -18.55 -2.96
C ASN A 42 15.66 -18.40 -4.38
N HIS A 43 16.26 -17.49 -5.14
CA HIS A 43 15.81 -17.11 -6.48
C HIS A 43 15.55 -18.30 -7.44
N PRO A 44 16.39 -19.35 -7.51
CA PRO A 44 16.10 -20.50 -8.38
C PRO A 44 14.77 -21.21 -8.05
N ILE A 45 14.46 -21.40 -6.77
CA ILE A 45 13.27 -22.13 -6.35
C ILE A 45 12.04 -21.22 -6.46
N VAL A 46 12.14 -20.00 -5.94
CA VAL A 46 11.01 -19.07 -5.91
C VAL A 46 10.61 -18.59 -7.32
N PHE A 47 11.57 -18.43 -8.25
CA PHE A 47 11.24 -18.10 -9.64
C PHE A 47 10.55 -19.25 -10.37
N ALA A 48 10.84 -20.51 -10.01
CA ALA A 48 10.13 -21.65 -10.54
C ALA A 48 8.68 -21.68 -10.05
N GLU A 49 8.45 -21.37 -8.76
CA GLU A 49 7.11 -21.18 -8.20
C GLU A 49 6.33 -20.09 -8.97
N TYR A 50 6.95 -18.94 -9.22
CA TYR A 50 6.31 -17.86 -9.96
C TYR A 50 6.01 -18.21 -11.41
N ALA A 51 6.89 -18.98 -12.05
CA ALA A 51 6.71 -19.42 -13.43
C ALA A 51 5.57 -20.45 -13.57
N ASP A 52 5.36 -21.29 -12.55
CA ASP A 52 4.31 -22.32 -12.53
C ASP A 52 2.91 -21.77 -12.20
N ASP A 53 2.82 -20.54 -11.67
CA ASP A 53 1.55 -19.92 -11.30
C ASP A 53 0.94 -19.05 -12.42
N ASP A 54 -0.17 -19.53 -13.00
CA ASP A 54 -0.94 -18.81 -14.04
C ASP A 54 -1.67 -17.57 -13.52
N SER A 55 -1.94 -17.49 -12.22
CA SER A 55 -2.67 -16.40 -11.60
C SER A 55 -1.79 -15.20 -11.25
N TRP A 56 -0.46 -15.34 -11.32
CA TRP A 56 0.53 -14.33 -10.91
C TRP A 56 0.17 -12.91 -11.37
N ILE A 57 -0.07 -12.70 -12.66
CA ILE A 57 -0.38 -11.36 -13.18
C ILE A 57 -1.70 -10.84 -12.58
N ALA A 58 -2.71 -11.69 -12.46
CA ALA A 58 -4.02 -11.32 -11.95
C ALA A 58 -3.97 -10.92 -10.46
N VAL A 59 -3.20 -11.63 -9.64
CA VAL A 59 -3.05 -11.30 -8.21
C VAL A 59 -2.36 -9.95 -8.03
N HIS A 60 -1.36 -9.62 -8.85
CA HIS A 60 -0.70 -8.32 -8.81
C HIS A 60 -1.57 -7.18 -9.36
N ILE A 61 -2.41 -7.43 -10.37
CA ILE A 61 -3.45 -6.48 -10.78
C ILE A 61 -4.44 -6.22 -9.63
N GLY A 62 -4.78 -7.26 -8.86
CA GLY A 62 -5.57 -7.13 -7.64
C GLY A 62 -4.88 -6.26 -6.58
N GLN A 63 -3.62 -6.53 -6.27
CA GLN A 63 -2.81 -5.72 -5.34
C GLN A 63 -2.71 -4.26 -5.80
N PHE A 64 -2.49 -4.03 -7.10
CA PHE A 64 -2.51 -2.70 -7.71
C PHE A 64 -3.85 -2.00 -7.49
N ALA A 65 -4.97 -2.65 -7.87
CA ALA A 65 -6.31 -2.07 -7.73
C ALA A 65 -6.62 -1.74 -6.27
N GLY A 66 -6.31 -2.66 -5.35
CA GLY A 66 -6.47 -2.44 -3.92
C GLY A 66 -5.63 -1.26 -3.40
N GLY A 67 -4.36 -1.19 -3.79
CA GLY A 67 -3.45 -0.11 -3.46
C GLY A 67 -3.94 1.25 -3.97
N ILE A 68 -4.36 1.34 -5.24
CA ILE A 68 -4.91 2.57 -5.82
C ILE A 68 -6.17 3.01 -5.09
N MET A 69 -7.08 2.09 -4.74
CA MET A 69 -8.26 2.44 -3.96
C MET A 69 -7.90 3.02 -2.59
N VAL A 70 -6.91 2.45 -1.89
CA VAL A 70 -6.44 2.98 -0.60
C VAL A 70 -5.79 4.36 -0.76
N PHE A 71 -4.79 4.50 -1.64
CA PHE A 71 -3.94 5.69 -1.73
C PHE A 71 -4.55 6.83 -2.57
N ALA A 72 -5.07 6.52 -3.75
CA ALA A 72 -5.69 7.51 -4.63
C ALA A 72 -7.19 7.72 -4.36
N GLY A 73 -7.85 6.80 -3.63
CA GLY A 73 -9.24 6.93 -3.21
C GLY A 73 -9.36 7.39 -1.75
N GLY A 74 -9.07 6.49 -0.82
CA GLY A 74 -9.29 6.69 0.61
C GLY A 74 -8.53 7.89 1.19
N PHE A 75 -7.23 7.97 0.94
CA PHE A 75 -6.41 9.09 1.43
C PHE A 75 -6.73 10.42 0.75
N VAL A 76 -7.16 10.42 -0.52
CA VAL A 76 -7.63 11.64 -1.20
C VAL A 76 -8.93 12.15 -0.59
N ALA A 77 -9.87 11.25 -0.25
CA ALA A 77 -11.08 11.62 0.48
C ALA A 77 -10.75 12.15 1.90
N LEU A 78 -9.83 11.50 2.61
CA LEU A 78 -9.36 11.96 3.92
C LEU A 78 -8.68 13.33 3.84
N PHE A 79 -7.87 13.58 2.81
CA PHE A 79 -7.29 14.90 2.52
C PHE A 79 -8.37 15.97 2.43
N ARG A 80 -9.42 15.75 1.62
CA ARG A 80 -10.52 16.71 1.43
C ARG A 80 -11.21 17.05 2.75
N LEU A 81 -11.43 16.05 3.60
CA LEU A 81 -12.00 16.24 4.92
C LEU A 81 -11.07 17.07 5.82
N LEU A 82 -9.79 16.72 5.89
CA LEU A 82 -8.81 17.40 6.76
C LEU A 82 -8.57 18.87 6.39
N VAL A 83 -8.54 19.21 5.10
CA VAL A 83 -8.46 20.60 4.64
C VAL A 83 -9.66 21.43 5.13
N GLN A 84 -10.83 20.80 5.27
CA GLN A 84 -12.06 21.45 5.73
C GLN A 84 -12.24 21.41 7.26
N SER A 85 -11.25 20.89 8.02
CA SER A 85 -11.36 20.69 9.47
C SER A 85 -11.35 21.97 10.31
N GLY A 86 -11.05 23.13 9.71
CA GLY A 86 -10.84 24.39 10.43
C GLY A 86 -9.48 24.51 11.17
N SER A 87 -8.66 23.45 11.16
CA SER A 87 -7.31 23.46 11.74
C SER A 87 -6.27 23.78 10.68
N SER A 88 -5.56 24.91 10.82
CA SER A 88 -4.52 25.33 9.88
C SER A 88 -3.39 24.31 9.75
N ILE A 89 -2.96 23.70 10.88
CA ILE A 89 -1.92 22.66 10.90
C ILE A 89 -2.40 21.41 10.18
N ALA A 90 -3.63 20.95 10.46
CA ALA A 90 -4.19 19.78 9.78
C ALA A 90 -4.33 20.01 8.27
N SER A 91 -4.69 21.22 7.85
CA SER A 91 -4.81 21.59 6.44
C SER A 91 -3.46 21.56 5.70
N ILE A 92 -2.40 22.14 6.30
CA ILE A 92 -1.04 22.09 5.73
C ILE A 92 -0.56 20.64 5.60
N LEU A 93 -0.72 19.85 6.67
CA LEU A 93 -0.34 18.44 6.66
C LEU A 93 -1.15 17.63 5.65
N ALA A 94 -2.42 17.95 5.45
CA ALA A 94 -3.25 17.29 4.44
C ALA A 94 -2.74 17.54 3.02
N TRP A 95 -2.30 18.74 2.69
CA TRP A 95 -1.71 19.04 1.38
C TRP A 95 -0.39 18.30 1.14
N ILE A 96 0.50 18.30 2.13
CA ILE A 96 1.75 17.51 2.06
C ILE A 96 1.41 16.02 1.95
N GLY A 97 0.45 15.55 2.75
CA GLY A 97 -0.06 14.19 2.73
C GLY A 97 -0.63 13.79 1.38
N LEU A 98 -1.33 14.69 0.68
CA LEU A 98 -1.82 14.45 -0.68
C LEU A 98 -0.67 14.20 -1.66
N ALA A 99 0.38 15.03 -1.62
CA ALA A 99 1.55 14.84 -2.47
C ALA A 99 2.21 13.48 -2.20
N VAL A 100 2.35 13.10 -0.93
CA VAL A 100 2.88 11.78 -0.54
C VAL A 100 1.94 10.65 -0.93
N ALA A 101 0.62 10.84 -0.88
CA ALA A 101 -0.37 9.84 -1.31
C ALA A 101 -0.25 9.56 -2.80
N ILE A 102 -0.07 10.60 -3.62
CA ILE A 102 0.16 10.48 -5.06
C ILE A 102 1.47 9.73 -5.32
N MET A 103 2.57 10.11 -4.65
CA MET A 103 3.85 9.40 -4.78
C MET A 103 3.73 7.92 -4.37
N THR A 104 2.99 7.64 -3.29
CA THR A 104 2.76 6.26 -2.80
C THR A 104 1.92 5.45 -3.81
N ALA A 105 0.87 6.05 -4.37
CA ALA A 105 0.04 5.43 -5.41
C ALA A 105 0.85 5.15 -6.69
N SER A 106 1.72 6.07 -7.08
CA SER A 106 2.63 5.86 -8.22
C SER A 106 3.66 4.78 -7.92
N ALA A 107 4.22 4.74 -6.71
CA ALA A 107 5.20 3.75 -6.31
C ALA A 107 4.60 2.32 -6.31
N ILE A 108 3.37 2.13 -5.81
CA ILE A 108 2.70 0.83 -5.91
C ILE A 108 2.39 0.47 -7.36
N ALA A 109 2.00 1.43 -8.21
CA ALA A 109 1.78 1.16 -9.63
C ALA A 109 3.04 0.63 -10.32
N VAL A 110 4.18 1.27 -10.07
CA VAL A 110 5.48 0.84 -10.59
C VAL A 110 5.88 -0.51 -10.02
N LEU A 111 5.74 -0.72 -8.70
CA LEU A 111 6.05 -1.99 -8.06
C LEU A 111 5.27 -3.14 -8.72
N GLN A 112 3.96 -2.97 -8.93
CA GLN A 112 3.12 -4.02 -9.51
C GLN A 112 3.40 -4.26 -10.99
N ALA A 113 3.87 -3.25 -11.73
CA ALA A 113 4.37 -3.45 -13.09
C ALA A 113 5.69 -4.23 -13.12
N VAL A 114 6.59 -4.00 -12.16
CA VAL A 114 7.86 -4.70 -12.04
C VAL A 114 7.65 -6.14 -11.57
N ASP A 115 6.99 -6.33 -10.43
CA ASP A 115 6.74 -7.62 -9.78
C ASP A 115 5.73 -8.47 -10.57
N GLY A 116 4.56 -7.88 -10.82
CA GLY A 116 3.43 -8.60 -11.37
C GLY A 116 3.53 -8.92 -12.85
N ILE A 117 4.25 -8.10 -13.62
CA ILE A 117 4.27 -8.19 -15.08
C ILE A 117 5.68 -8.49 -15.59
N ALA A 118 6.63 -7.59 -15.36
CA ALA A 118 7.97 -7.73 -15.93
C ALA A 118 8.69 -8.96 -15.38
N LEU A 119 8.61 -9.21 -14.07
CA LEU A 119 9.25 -10.36 -13.47
C LEU A 119 8.61 -11.67 -13.94
N LYS A 120 7.28 -11.74 -14.03
CA LYS A 120 6.58 -12.93 -14.56
C LYS A 120 7.08 -13.31 -15.95
N MET A 121 7.12 -12.33 -16.85
CA MET A 121 7.62 -12.54 -18.21
C MET A 121 9.08 -13.02 -18.22
N ALA A 122 9.90 -12.51 -17.30
CA ALA A 122 11.31 -12.90 -17.20
C ALA A 122 11.50 -14.31 -16.64
N VAL A 123 10.76 -14.70 -15.60
CA VAL A 123 10.85 -16.06 -15.03
C VAL A 123 10.26 -17.10 -15.96
N ASP A 124 9.17 -16.80 -16.68
CA ASP A 124 8.61 -17.67 -17.71
C ASP A 124 9.61 -17.86 -18.86
N SER A 125 10.24 -16.78 -19.31
CA SER A 125 11.29 -16.83 -20.33
C SER A 125 12.50 -17.63 -19.85
N TRP A 126 12.89 -17.49 -18.58
CA TRP A 126 13.97 -18.30 -18.02
C TRP A 126 13.60 -19.78 -17.98
N VAL A 127 12.39 -20.14 -17.55
CA VAL A 127 11.94 -21.55 -17.52
C VAL A 127 11.92 -22.16 -18.92
N ALA A 128 11.48 -21.41 -19.93
CA ALA A 128 11.44 -21.87 -21.32
C ALA A 128 12.80 -21.87 -22.04
N ALA A 129 13.82 -21.19 -21.52
CA ALA A 129 15.10 -21.03 -22.19
C ALA A 129 15.87 -22.36 -22.39
N PRO A 130 16.56 -22.53 -23.53
CA PRO A 130 17.42 -23.69 -23.77
C PRO A 130 18.64 -23.68 -22.83
N PRO A 131 19.32 -24.82 -22.63
CA PRO A 131 20.41 -24.96 -21.66
C PRO A 131 21.51 -23.90 -21.81
N GLU A 132 21.87 -23.53 -23.03
CA GLU A 132 22.89 -22.53 -23.35
C GLU A 132 22.52 -21.10 -22.92
N GLU A 133 21.23 -20.76 -22.84
CA GLU A 133 20.73 -19.44 -22.46
C GLU A 133 20.19 -19.39 -21.02
N LYS A 134 20.08 -20.54 -20.36
CA LYS A 134 19.47 -20.67 -19.03
C LYS A 134 20.13 -19.77 -17.99
N ALA A 135 21.46 -19.69 -18.01
CA ALA A 135 22.22 -18.89 -17.06
C ALA A 135 21.99 -17.38 -17.26
N ILE A 136 21.90 -16.91 -18.51
CA ILE A 136 21.75 -15.48 -18.78
C ILE A 136 20.31 -15.01 -18.55
N THR A 137 19.33 -15.79 -18.95
CA THR A 137 17.91 -15.49 -18.69
C THR A 137 17.58 -15.49 -17.20
N PHE A 138 18.21 -16.38 -16.41
CA PHE A 138 18.12 -16.34 -14.94
C PHE A 138 18.63 -15.02 -14.36
N ARG A 139 19.80 -14.55 -14.79
CA ARG A 139 20.40 -13.30 -14.28
C ARG A 139 19.59 -12.07 -14.67
N ILE A 140 18.90 -12.11 -15.82
CA ILE A 140 17.94 -11.07 -16.21
C ILE A 140 16.75 -11.04 -15.23
N ALA A 141 16.16 -12.20 -14.91
CA ALA A 141 15.07 -12.30 -13.94
C ALA A 141 15.50 -11.80 -12.54
N GLU A 142 16.71 -12.17 -12.08
CA GLU A 142 17.26 -11.64 -10.82
C GLU A 142 17.45 -10.13 -10.85
N GLY A 143 17.92 -9.56 -11.96
CA GLY A 143 18.03 -8.12 -12.13
C GLY A 143 16.67 -7.42 -11.90
N ILE A 144 15.59 -7.99 -12.42
CA ILE A 144 14.23 -7.47 -12.22
C ILE A 144 13.78 -7.63 -10.76
N ARG A 145 14.06 -8.77 -10.11
CA ARG A 145 13.81 -8.99 -8.68
C ARG A 145 14.56 -7.98 -7.80
N PHE A 146 15.76 -7.56 -8.16
CA PHE A 146 16.45 -6.49 -7.43
C PHE A 146 15.81 -5.10 -7.62
N ILE A 147 15.28 -4.81 -8.81
CA ILE A 147 14.48 -3.59 -9.05
C ILE A 147 13.19 -3.65 -8.22
N GLU A 148 12.59 -4.83 -8.09
CA GLU A 148 11.42 -5.07 -7.24
C GLU A 148 11.73 -4.77 -5.77
N TYR A 149 12.84 -5.27 -5.21
CA TYR A 149 13.27 -4.93 -3.85
C TYR A 149 13.37 -3.41 -3.66
N GLY A 150 14.03 -2.72 -4.61
CA GLY A 150 14.15 -1.27 -4.57
C GLY A 150 12.81 -0.54 -4.62
N THR A 151 11.93 -0.91 -5.55
CA THR A 151 10.61 -0.27 -5.70
C THR A 151 9.69 -0.57 -4.51
N ASN A 152 9.72 -1.79 -3.96
CA ASN A 152 8.96 -2.17 -2.78
C ASN A 152 9.42 -1.43 -1.52
N SER A 153 10.74 -1.31 -1.34
CA SER A 153 11.33 -0.52 -0.25
C SER A 153 10.85 0.93 -0.28
N ILE A 154 10.97 1.60 -1.43
CA ILE A 154 10.54 2.99 -1.60
C ILE A 154 9.03 3.13 -1.38
N PHE A 155 8.23 2.21 -1.91
CA PHE A 155 6.79 2.17 -1.67
C PHE A 155 6.47 2.11 -0.17
N ARG A 156 7.12 1.22 0.59
CA ARG A 156 6.91 1.09 2.05
C ARG A 156 7.34 2.32 2.83
N ILE A 157 8.47 2.94 2.48
CA ILE A 157 8.92 4.19 3.10
C ILE A 157 7.89 5.31 2.87
N LEU A 158 7.39 5.45 1.63
CA LEU A 158 6.35 6.42 1.30
C LEU A 158 5.03 6.11 2.03
N GLN A 159 4.62 4.85 2.06
CA GLN A 159 3.42 4.36 2.76
C GLN A 159 3.47 4.67 4.26
N GLY A 160 4.62 4.46 4.91
CA GLY A 160 4.80 4.77 6.32
C GLY A 160 4.86 6.28 6.58
N THR A 161 5.54 7.04 5.71
CA THR A 161 5.58 8.51 5.76
C THR A 161 4.18 9.10 5.63
N LEU A 162 3.38 8.56 4.72
CA LEU A 162 1.98 8.92 4.51
C LEU A 162 1.16 8.72 5.80
N ALA A 163 1.29 7.55 6.44
CA ALA A 163 0.58 7.23 7.67
C ALA A 163 0.96 8.17 8.83
N ILE A 164 2.24 8.55 8.94
CA ILE A 164 2.69 9.54 9.92
C ILE A 164 2.04 10.90 9.64
N ILE A 165 2.11 11.41 8.42
CA ILE A 165 1.59 12.74 8.05
C ILE A 165 0.08 12.81 8.30
N PHE A 166 -0.68 11.84 7.79
CA PHE A 166 -2.13 11.79 8.01
C PHE A 166 -2.48 11.50 9.46
N GLY A 167 -1.69 10.68 10.16
CA GLY A 167 -1.86 10.41 11.59
C GLY A 167 -1.74 11.68 12.43
N VAL A 168 -0.70 12.48 12.20
CA VAL A 168 -0.53 13.79 12.86
C VAL A 168 -1.66 14.75 12.46
N ALA A 169 -2.04 14.79 11.17
CA ALA A 169 -3.15 15.63 10.71
C ALA A 169 -4.47 15.27 11.40
N ILE A 170 -4.76 13.98 11.59
CA ILE A 170 -5.92 13.50 12.35
C ILE A 170 -5.85 13.97 13.80
N VAL A 171 -4.72 13.78 14.49
CA VAL A 171 -4.54 14.23 15.89
C VAL A 171 -4.76 15.73 16.05
N LYS A 172 -4.34 16.52 15.05
CA LYS A 172 -4.49 17.98 15.01
C LYS A 172 -5.85 18.44 14.47
N SER A 173 -6.74 17.51 14.14
CA SER A 173 -8.12 17.77 13.72
C SER A 173 -9.12 17.26 14.76
N ASN A 174 -10.39 17.63 14.61
CA ASN A 174 -11.50 17.06 15.37
C ASN A 174 -12.41 16.17 14.51
N ILE A 175 -11.94 15.76 13.32
CA ILE A 175 -12.74 15.01 12.35
C ILE A 175 -12.87 13.53 12.77
N LEU A 176 -11.75 12.90 13.11
CA LEU A 176 -11.66 11.52 13.57
C LEU A 176 -11.05 11.46 14.98
N SER A 177 -11.08 10.28 15.59
CA SER A 177 -10.54 10.09 16.94
C SER A 177 -9.03 10.28 17.00
N LYS A 178 -8.51 10.93 18.03
CA LYS A 178 -7.07 11.21 18.15
C LYS A 178 -6.23 9.93 18.30
N TRP A 179 -6.77 8.89 18.93
CA TRP A 179 -6.05 7.64 19.13
C TRP A 179 -5.72 6.97 17.78
N ILE A 180 -6.62 7.03 16.79
CA ILE A 180 -6.37 6.40 15.48
C ILE A 180 -5.32 7.19 14.69
N GLY A 181 -5.25 8.51 14.90
CA GLY A 181 -4.16 9.33 14.38
C GLY A 181 -2.82 8.99 15.02
N GLY A 182 -2.78 8.84 16.35
CA GLY A 182 -1.57 8.41 17.08
C GLY A 182 -1.10 7.02 16.67
N ALA A 183 -2.02 6.07 16.49
CA ALA A 183 -1.69 4.73 15.98
C ALA A 183 -1.05 4.79 14.58
N GLY A 184 -1.54 5.68 13.70
CA GLY A 184 -0.97 5.88 12.36
C GLY A 184 0.49 6.35 12.39
N VAL A 185 0.87 7.16 13.39
CA VAL A 185 2.27 7.59 13.56
C VAL A 185 3.17 6.42 13.91
N VAL A 186 2.77 5.58 14.88
CA VAL A 186 3.55 4.42 15.32
C VAL A 186 3.66 3.40 14.18
N ILE A 187 2.52 3.06 13.56
CA ILE A 187 2.46 2.11 12.44
C ILE A 187 3.27 2.61 11.25
N GLY A 188 3.22 3.91 10.97
CA GLY A 188 4.01 4.51 9.90
C GLY A 188 5.52 4.38 10.15
N ALA A 189 5.98 4.59 11.39
CA ALA A 189 7.40 4.39 11.74
C ALA A 189 7.85 2.93 11.55
N VAL A 190 7.03 1.97 11.98
CA VAL A 190 7.29 0.54 11.76
C VAL A 190 7.33 0.20 10.26
N THR A 191 6.44 0.79 9.47
CA THR A 191 6.37 0.57 8.02
C THR A 191 7.59 1.16 7.29
N ILE A 192 8.09 2.33 7.72
CA ILE A 192 9.35 2.89 7.20
C ILE A 192 10.50 1.95 7.49
N TYR A 193 10.60 1.46 8.72
CA TYR A 193 11.66 0.52 9.10
C TYR A 193 11.60 -0.78 8.28
N ALA A 194 10.41 -1.34 8.07
CA ALA A 194 10.22 -2.47 7.17
C ALA A 194 10.68 -2.18 5.73
N GLY A 195 10.43 -0.96 5.22
CA GLY A 195 10.95 -0.54 3.92
C GLY A 195 12.48 -0.49 3.87
N LEU A 196 13.12 -0.03 4.95
CA LEU A 196 14.59 -0.06 5.07
C LEU A 196 15.11 -1.50 5.11
N GLU A 197 14.47 -2.41 5.83
CA GLU A 197 14.85 -3.82 5.81
C GLU A 197 14.78 -4.40 4.39
N VAL A 198 13.71 -4.12 3.63
CA VAL A 198 13.62 -4.57 2.24
C VAL A 198 14.77 -4.05 1.38
N ALA A 199 15.23 -2.81 1.60
CA ALA A 199 16.36 -2.25 0.86
C ALA A 199 17.69 -2.98 1.12
N TYR A 200 17.91 -3.46 2.35
CA TYR A 200 19.18 -4.09 2.74
C TYR A 200 19.16 -5.61 2.65
N LEU A 201 18.00 -6.23 2.88
CA LEU A 201 17.86 -7.66 3.15
C LEU A 201 16.93 -8.36 2.15
N GLY A 202 16.20 -7.63 1.31
CA GLY A 202 15.17 -8.19 0.45
C GLY A 202 13.89 -8.55 1.21
N PHE A 203 13.10 -9.50 0.72
CA PHE A 203 11.84 -9.87 1.36
C PHE A 203 11.99 -10.76 2.58
N GLY A 204 10.94 -10.80 3.39
CA GLY A 204 10.83 -11.66 4.56
C GLY A 204 9.39 -12.11 4.81
N GLY A 205 9.23 -13.16 5.62
CA GLY A 205 7.94 -13.79 5.89
C GLY A 205 7.03 -13.01 6.85
N LEU A 206 5.84 -13.56 7.12
CA LEU A 206 4.80 -12.91 7.93
C LEU A 206 5.21 -12.61 9.38
N THR A 207 6.14 -13.38 9.93
CA THR A 207 6.64 -13.22 11.31
C THR A 207 7.79 -12.22 11.42
N THR A 208 8.32 -11.71 10.30
CA THR A 208 9.34 -10.65 10.31
C THR A 208 8.66 -9.28 10.44
N ILE A 209 9.46 -8.22 10.64
CA ILE A 209 8.91 -6.86 10.72
C ILE A 209 8.19 -6.45 9.42
N ILE A 210 8.60 -7.00 8.26
CA ILE A 210 8.01 -6.74 6.94
C ILE A 210 6.56 -7.22 6.89
N GLY A 211 6.31 -8.44 7.40
CA GLY A 211 4.97 -9.02 7.52
C GLY A 211 4.14 -8.33 8.59
N VAL A 212 4.72 -8.12 9.78
CA VAL A 212 4.05 -7.42 10.89
C VAL A 212 3.62 -6.02 10.49
N SER A 213 4.49 -5.24 9.80
CA SER A 213 4.17 -3.89 9.35
C SER A 213 2.97 -3.88 8.40
N MET A 214 2.89 -4.84 7.48
CA MET A 214 1.79 -4.98 6.53
C MET A 214 0.46 -5.27 7.27
N ILE A 215 0.46 -6.23 8.20
CA ILE A 215 -0.74 -6.63 8.95
C ILE A 215 -1.28 -5.44 9.76
N ILE A 216 -0.43 -4.77 10.54
CA ILE A 216 -0.88 -3.64 11.37
C ILE A 216 -1.32 -2.45 10.50
N TYR A 217 -0.70 -2.25 9.33
CA TYR A 217 -1.13 -1.21 8.40
C TYR A 217 -2.53 -1.46 7.84
N PHE A 218 -2.82 -2.71 7.43
CA PHE A 218 -4.16 -3.07 6.99
C PHE A 218 -5.19 -2.91 8.11
N ILE A 219 -4.90 -3.37 9.32
CA ILE A 219 -5.79 -3.17 10.47
C ILE A 219 -6.10 -1.68 10.65
N TRP A 220 -5.08 -0.82 10.58
CA TRP A 220 -5.25 0.62 10.71
C TRP A 220 -6.09 1.25 9.60
N VAL A 221 -5.86 0.87 8.34
CA VAL A 221 -6.67 1.32 7.19
C VAL A 221 -8.13 0.85 7.33
N GLY A 222 -8.35 -0.39 7.75
CA GLY A 222 -9.69 -0.93 7.99
C GLY A 222 -10.43 -0.17 9.09
N ILE A 223 -9.74 0.14 10.19
CA ILE A 223 -10.32 0.95 11.27
C ILE A 223 -10.63 2.38 10.80
N LEU A 224 -9.73 3.02 10.05
CA LEU A 224 -9.99 4.33 9.44
C LEU A 224 -11.26 4.30 8.58
N GLY A 225 -11.36 3.31 7.69
CA GLY A 225 -12.53 3.10 6.84
C GLY A 225 -13.81 2.92 7.67
N GLY A 226 -13.77 2.10 8.73
CA GLY A 226 -14.91 1.90 9.64
C GLY A 226 -15.31 3.16 10.41
N LEU A 227 -14.36 3.96 10.88
CA LEU A 227 -14.62 5.24 11.55
C LEU A 227 -15.23 6.26 10.59
N MET A 228 -14.75 6.32 9.34
CA MET A 228 -15.32 7.16 8.31
C MET A 228 -16.76 6.74 7.97
N TRP A 229 -17.05 5.43 7.88
CA TRP A 229 -18.41 4.94 7.70
C TRP A 229 -19.35 5.42 8.82
N ARG A 230 -18.94 5.23 10.08
CA ARG A 230 -19.70 5.68 11.26
C ARG A 230 -20.00 7.18 11.21
N LYS A 231 -19.02 8.00 10.82
CA LYS A 231 -19.21 9.45 10.65
C LYS A 231 -20.25 9.78 9.60
N SER A 232 -20.28 9.06 8.47
CA SER A 232 -21.27 9.28 7.42
C SER A 232 -22.72 8.96 7.82
N MET A 233 -22.91 8.18 8.89
CA MET A 233 -24.24 7.80 9.40
C MET A 233 -24.73 8.71 10.53
N SER A 234 -23.87 9.61 11.02
CA SER A 234 -24.23 10.54 12.10
C SER A 234 -25.19 11.62 11.59
N LYS A 235 -26.34 11.78 12.25
CA LYS A 235 -27.41 12.73 11.87
C LYS A 235 -27.09 14.21 12.16
N GLY A 236 -25.84 14.56 12.44
CA GLY A 236 -25.43 15.91 12.88
C GLY A 236 -24.10 16.39 12.30
N LEU A 237 -23.77 15.98 11.08
CA LEU A 237 -22.72 16.61 10.26
C LEU A 237 -23.20 17.96 9.72
#